data_AF-A0A939R983-F1
#
_entry.id   AF-A0A939R983-F1
#
_cell.length_a   1.000
_cell.length_b   1.000
_cell.length_c   1.000
_cell.angle_alpha   90.00
_cell.angle_beta   90.00
_cell.angle_gamma   90.00
#
_symmetry.space_group_name_H-M   'P 1'
#
loop_
_entity.id
_entity.type
_entity.pdbx_description
1 polymer ?
#
loop_
_entity_poly.entity_id
_entity_poly.type
_entity_poly.pdbx_seq_one_letter_code
_entity_poly.pdbx_strand_id
1 'polypeptide(L)'
;MKNLKRLAAILLALCMVLGCAACSNKSSGGDTPTQAPSNNSTDTKTTDAPKQDTTTTNNGGSTDNNTPTDTDVTPEPEAKPDTKAYIDDEGIWRYTDTDEIVNLGGMLIELGQHFGGDEVEPSTASEIARAEYLDYIQETYNFTFKEVKLGSFGIMQDIINDFCTTGGDENYVFCLDNAWITAPMNKGLFYDLATLDCIDFSEEKWDYSTSYKMKKGDAIYGMRAMAAEPRGGLWFNKRIMRELGVDPESLYDMQASGNWTWADFEELCKKLTKDLDGDGIIDVYAMSSFSGEAMNTVCASNGAQIIDYDENGKFINATNTEAFMEAYDWFHNMRQLYELFPEGELDVDYTWDYSYGYFIDGKVPLNVSEEYHAATYKKEMADDFGFVVFPKGPKVDDYNGYSTDNAYVIPAIYDEDRAWKIAFAYNLYTEPTPGYEDDDDWKTGYYPNFCDERAVDETLEILRDHQTACIYKLVPQVNNNNNYWWNIDVETAAERYETMKDEIQMLIDAVQD
;
A
#
# COMPACT_ATOMS: atom_id res chain seq x y z
N MET A 1 25.23 -14.87 20.80
CA MET A 1 25.24 -15.26 19.37
C MET A 1 25.06 -14.07 18.43
N LYS A 2 24.23 -13.04 18.73
CA LYS A 2 24.12 -11.78 17.94
C LYS A 2 25.49 -11.13 17.60
N ASN A 3 26.43 -11.06 18.54
CA ASN A 3 27.75 -10.45 18.30
C ASN A 3 28.70 -11.28 17.41
N LEU A 4 28.48 -12.59 17.28
CA LEU A 4 29.32 -13.44 16.41
C LEU A 4 28.91 -13.31 14.94
N LYS A 5 27.60 -13.18 14.68
CA LYS A 5 27.04 -12.93 13.35
C LYS A 5 27.44 -11.56 12.80
N ARG A 6 27.36 -10.50 13.62
CA ARG A 6 27.88 -9.16 13.27
C ARG A 6 29.38 -9.18 12.94
N LEU A 7 30.18 -10.00 13.62
CA LEU A 7 31.62 -10.12 13.36
C LEU A 7 31.93 -10.87 12.05
N ALA A 8 31.10 -11.86 11.67
CA ALA A 8 31.22 -12.55 10.39
C ALA A 8 30.87 -11.64 9.20
N ALA A 9 29.79 -10.85 9.31
CA ALA A 9 29.42 -9.85 8.30
C ALA A 9 30.50 -8.76 8.13
N ILE A 10 31.10 -8.28 9.22
CA ILE A 10 32.22 -7.32 9.17
C ILE A 10 33.48 -7.94 8.54
N LEU A 11 33.69 -9.25 8.70
CA LEU A 11 34.81 -9.97 8.07
C LEU A 11 34.59 -10.16 6.55
N LEU A 12 33.34 -10.32 6.09
CA LEU A 12 33.01 -10.29 4.65
C LEU A 12 33.31 -8.92 4.03
N ALA A 13 32.86 -7.83 4.66
CA ALA A 13 33.10 -6.46 4.19
C ALA A 13 34.61 -6.11 4.12
N LEU A 14 35.43 -6.67 5.02
CA LEU A 14 36.89 -6.45 5.02
C LEU A 14 37.64 -7.23 3.92
N CYS A 15 37.08 -8.33 3.41
CA CYS A 15 37.68 -9.11 2.33
C CYS A 15 37.45 -8.52 0.94
N MET A 16 36.46 -7.63 0.77
CA MET A 16 36.07 -7.06 -0.53
C MET A 16 36.73 -5.69 -0.86
N VAL A 17 37.37 -5.03 0.11
CA VAL A 17 37.89 -3.63 -0.05
C VAL A 17 39.32 -3.53 -0.64
N LEU A 18 39.94 -4.62 -1.10
CA LEU A 18 41.24 -4.55 -1.79
C LEU A 18 41.11 -4.49 -3.31
N GLY A 19 40.57 -3.36 -3.81
CA GLY A 19 40.48 -3.09 -5.24
C GLY A 19 40.20 -1.63 -5.58
N CYS A 20 41.27 -0.90 -5.95
CA CYS A 20 41.27 0.34 -6.74
C CYS A 20 40.96 1.67 -6.00
N ALA A 21 42.04 2.40 -5.71
CA ALA A 21 42.06 3.84 -5.46
C ALA A 21 42.26 4.66 -6.75
N ALA A 22 41.70 5.86 -6.73
CA ALA A 22 42.06 7.09 -7.45
C ALA A 22 41.46 7.36 -8.85
N CYS A 23 40.54 8.34 -8.94
CA CYS A 23 40.86 9.70 -9.38
C CYS A 23 39.70 10.69 -9.18
N SER A 24 40.07 11.93 -8.89
CA SER A 24 39.29 13.05 -8.33
C SER A 24 38.63 13.99 -9.37
N ASN A 25 37.67 14.79 -8.85
CA ASN A 25 37.25 16.16 -9.24
C ASN A 25 36.30 16.28 -10.46
N LYS A 26 35.18 17.02 -10.44
CA LYS A 26 34.98 18.43 -9.99
C LYS A 26 33.49 18.83 -9.89
N SER A 27 33.20 19.81 -9.03
CA SER A 27 31.91 20.46 -8.73
C SER A 27 31.43 21.51 -9.75
N SER A 28 30.10 21.64 -9.87
CA SER A 28 29.31 22.89 -10.07
C SER A 28 27.83 22.46 -10.18
N GLY A 29 26.80 23.05 -9.60
CA GLY A 29 26.51 24.35 -9.02
C GLY A 29 24.98 24.47 -9.15
N GLY A 30 24.28 24.79 -8.06
CA GLY A 30 22.83 24.64 -7.95
C GLY A 30 22.00 25.64 -8.77
N ASP A 31 20.72 25.33 -8.90
CA ASP A 31 19.60 26.29 -8.93
C ASP A 31 18.27 25.55 -8.67
N THR A 32 17.43 26.17 -7.84
CA THR A 32 16.00 25.89 -7.56
C THR A 32 15.32 27.27 -7.66
N PRO A 33 13.98 27.46 -7.80
CA PRO A 33 12.82 26.54 -7.93
C PRO A 33 12.03 26.83 -9.24
N THR A 34 10.88 26.19 -9.52
CA THR A 34 9.54 26.82 -9.39
C THR A 34 8.41 25.86 -9.77
N GLN A 35 7.46 25.74 -8.83
CA GLN A 35 6.00 25.54 -8.89
C GLN A 35 5.32 24.96 -10.15
N ALA A 36 4.51 23.93 -9.89
CA ALA A 36 3.43 23.45 -10.75
C ALA A 36 2.22 24.41 -10.71
N PRO A 37 1.54 24.66 -11.84
CA PRO A 37 0.26 25.34 -11.83
C PRO A 37 -0.92 24.37 -11.70
N SER A 38 -1.84 24.81 -10.84
CA SER A 38 -3.25 24.44 -10.73
C SER A 38 -3.97 24.35 -12.08
N ASN A 39 -4.81 23.32 -12.27
CA ASN A 39 -5.81 23.32 -13.33
C ASN A 39 -7.22 23.31 -12.73
N ASN A 40 -7.87 24.46 -12.85
CA ASN A 40 -9.30 24.63 -12.70
C ASN A 40 -10.00 24.39 -14.04
N SER A 41 -11.21 23.86 -13.92
CA SER A 41 -12.21 23.53 -14.94
C SER A 41 -12.47 24.62 -15.99
N THR A 42 -12.80 24.23 -17.23
CA THR A 42 -13.99 24.74 -17.96
C THR A 42 -14.21 24.09 -19.34
N ASP A 43 -15.49 23.79 -19.57
CA ASP A 43 -16.27 23.90 -20.81
C ASP A 43 -16.02 22.99 -22.02
N THR A 44 -16.90 21.98 -22.06
CA THR A 44 -17.53 21.38 -23.24
C THR A 44 -17.85 22.37 -24.36
N LYS A 45 -17.36 22.05 -25.57
CA LYS A 45 -18.03 22.38 -26.84
C LYS A 45 -17.93 21.21 -27.81
N THR A 46 -19.11 20.76 -28.20
CA THR A 46 -19.49 19.84 -29.27
C THR A 46 -18.90 20.23 -30.63
N THR A 47 -18.41 19.25 -31.39
CA THR A 47 -18.52 19.22 -32.86
C THR A 47 -18.50 17.78 -33.39
N ASP A 48 -19.40 17.53 -34.33
CA ASP A 48 -19.78 16.28 -34.96
C ASP A 48 -18.65 15.55 -35.72
N ALA A 49 -18.68 14.21 -35.69
CA ALA A 49 -17.97 13.32 -36.62
C ALA A 49 -18.99 12.61 -37.54
N PRO A 50 -18.76 12.53 -38.87
CA PRO A 50 -19.67 11.80 -39.75
C PRO A 50 -19.34 10.30 -39.84
N LYS A 51 -20.41 9.51 -39.92
CA LYS A 51 -20.44 8.07 -40.24
C LYS A 51 -19.92 7.78 -41.64
N GLN A 52 -19.23 6.65 -41.79
CA GLN A 52 -19.18 5.86 -43.05
C GLN A 52 -18.95 4.39 -42.66
N ASP A 53 -20.00 3.57 -42.56
CA ASP A 53 -20.76 2.87 -43.60
C ASP A 53 -20.04 1.64 -44.18
N THR A 54 -20.68 0.51 -43.91
CA THR A 54 -20.34 -0.87 -44.25
C THR A 54 -20.39 -1.14 -45.75
N THR A 55 -19.50 -2.01 -46.25
CA THR A 55 -19.83 -2.85 -47.42
C THR A 55 -19.05 -4.16 -47.42
N THR A 56 -19.81 -5.24 -47.37
CA THR A 56 -19.43 -6.63 -47.60
C THR A 56 -19.24 -6.90 -49.09
N THR A 57 -18.23 -7.68 -49.49
CA THR A 57 -18.32 -8.53 -50.69
C THR A 57 -17.49 -9.80 -50.54
N ASN A 58 -18.15 -10.95 -50.71
CA ASN A 58 -17.57 -12.27 -50.91
C ASN A 58 -17.24 -12.48 -52.39
N ASN A 59 -16.12 -13.13 -52.71
CA ASN A 59 -16.10 -14.41 -53.46
C ASN A 59 -14.70 -14.84 -53.89
N GLY A 60 -14.46 -16.15 -53.80
CA GLY A 60 -13.84 -16.92 -54.90
C GLY A 60 -12.40 -17.35 -54.69
N GLY A 61 -12.21 -18.65 -54.43
CA GLY A 61 -10.92 -19.28 -54.15
C GLY A 61 -10.04 -19.60 -55.36
N SER A 62 -8.83 -20.07 -55.05
CA SER A 62 -8.10 -21.06 -55.84
C SER A 62 -7.06 -21.74 -54.96
N THR A 63 -6.98 -23.05 -55.12
CA THR A 63 -6.01 -24.01 -54.58
C THR A 63 -4.59 -23.71 -55.04
N ASP A 64 -3.61 -23.93 -54.16
CA ASP A 64 -2.32 -24.50 -54.57
C ASP A 64 -1.66 -25.24 -53.40
N ASN A 65 -1.28 -26.49 -53.69
CA ASN A 65 -0.53 -27.39 -52.83
C ASN A 65 0.95 -27.00 -52.86
N ASN A 66 1.57 -26.84 -51.69
CA ASN A 66 2.99 -27.08 -51.54
C ASN A 66 3.29 -27.54 -50.11
N THR A 67 3.74 -28.78 -49.99
CA THR A 67 4.28 -29.39 -48.77
C THR A 67 5.69 -28.85 -48.53
N PRO A 68 6.01 -28.32 -47.33
CA PRO A 68 7.37 -28.27 -46.83
C PRO A 68 7.60 -29.40 -45.83
N THR A 69 8.75 -30.04 -45.99
CA THR A 69 9.34 -31.07 -45.13
C THR A 69 9.42 -30.67 -43.67
N ASP A 70 8.89 -31.57 -42.84
CA ASP A 70 8.90 -31.58 -41.39
C ASP A 70 10.28 -31.99 -40.86
N THR A 71 10.96 -31.06 -40.19
CA THR A 71 11.97 -31.34 -39.17
C THR A 71 11.87 -30.24 -38.13
N ASP A 72 10.77 -30.26 -37.36
CA ASP A 72 10.66 -29.46 -36.14
C ASP A 72 11.09 -30.34 -34.96
N VAL A 73 12.33 -30.13 -34.48
CA VAL A 73 12.76 -30.69 -33.21
C VAL A 73 12.30 -29.70 -32.15
N THR A 74 11.09 -29.89 -31.65
CA THR A 74 10.63 -29.21 -30.44
C THR A 74 11.47 -29.71 -29.27
N PRO A 75 12.24 -28.85 -28.57
CA PRO A 75 12.90 -29.28 -27.34
C PRO A 75 11.83 -29.67 -26.32
N GLU A 76 12.03 -30.82 -25.69
CA GLU A 76 11.24 -31.31 -24.57
C GLU A 76 11.33 -30.27 -23.43
N PRO A 77 10.21 -29.86 -22.80
CA PRO A 77 10.27 -28.92 -21.69
C PRO A 77 11.18 -29.49 -20.60
N GLU A 78 12.16 -28.71 -20.15
CA GLU A 78 13.02 -29.09 -19.04
C GLU A 78 12.15 -29.40 -17.81
N ALA A 79 12.47 -30.50 -17.14
CA ALA A 79 11.74 -30.91 -15.94
C ALA A 79 11.87 -29.83 -14.86
N LYS A 80 10.80 -29.61 -14.09
CA LYS A 80 10.78 -28.63 -13.00
C LYS A 80 11.98 -28.83 -12.06
N PRO A 81 12.66 -27.74 -11.63
CA PRO A 81 13.73 -27.84 -10.67
C PRO A 81 13.20 -28.30 -9.29
N ASP A 82 13.77 -29.36 -8.70
CA ASP A 82 13.44 -29.81 -7.32
C ASP A 82 14.25 -28.95 -6.35
N THR A 83 13.76 -27.73 -6.11
CA THR A 83 14.53 -26.75 -5.35
C THR A 83 14.53 -27.00 -3.85
N LYS A 84 15.72 -26.97 -3.25
CA LYS A 84 15.91 -27.03 -1.80
C LYS A 84 16.58 -25.76 -1.32
N ALA A 85 15.95 -25.08 -0.38
CA ALA A 85 16.54 -23.99 0.36
C ALA A 85 17.32 -24.54 1.57
N TYR A 86 18.54 -24.04 1.78
CA TYR A 86 19.26 -24.23 3.03
C TYR A 86 20.11 -23.00 3.34
N ILE A 87 20.41 -22.79 4.62
CA ILE A 87 21.37 -21.79 5.05
C ILE A 87 22.74 -22.48 5.09
N ASP A 88 23.71 -21.95 4.36
CA ASP A 88 25.07 -22.50 4.34
C ASP A 88 25.85 -22.17 5.63
N ASP A 89 27.09 -22.66 5.71
CA ASP A 89 27.98 -22.44 6.86
C ASP A 89 28.32 -20.95 7.09
N GLU A 90 28.05 -20.08 6.11
CA GLU A 90 28.26 -18.63 6.17
C GLU A 90 26.98 -17.88 6.60
N GLY A 91 25.87 -18.58 6.79
CA GLY A 91 24.60 -17.98 7.17
C GLY A 91 23.80 -17.43 6.00
N ILE A 92 24.13 -17.85 4.77
CA ILE A 92 23.53 -17.33 3.53
C ILE A 92 22.52 -18.35 2.97
N TRP A 93 21.38 -17.86 2.51
CA TRP A 93 20.40 -18.69 1.80
C TRP A 93 20.97 -19.20 0.47
N ARG A 94 20.96 -20.52 0.32
CA ARG A 94 21.31 -21.26 -0.89
C ARG A 94 20.09 -21.99 -1.40
N TYR A 95 19.86 -21.87 -2.70
CA TYR A 95 18.85 -22.63 -3.41
C TYR A 95 19.53 -23.49 -4.46
N THR A 96 19.31 -24.79 -4.38
CA THR A 96 19.88 -25.76 -5.33
C THR A 96 18.78 -26.48 -6.08
N ASP A 97 18.98 -26.71 -7.37
CA ASP A 97 18.24 -27.67 -8.17
C ASP A 97 19.13 -28.89 -8.45
N THR A 98 18.67 -30.09 -8.09
CA THR A 98 19.44 -31.34 -8.25
C THR A 98 20.88 -31.28 -7.71
N ASP A 99 21.06 -30.62 -6.55
CA ASP A 99 22.35 -30.38 -5.87
C ASP A 99 23.30 -29.36 -6.57
N GLU A 100 22.89 -28.76 -7.70
CA GLU A 100 23.59 -27.65 -8.36
C GLU A 100 22.94 -26.30 -8.03
N ILE A 101 23.74 -25.21 -8.03
CA ILE A 101 23.21 -23.86 -7.80
C ILE A 101 22.31 -23.48 -8.98
N VAL A 102 21.11 -22.97 -8.68
CA VAL A 102 20.16 -22.47 -9.68
C VAL A 102 20.84 -21.40 -10.56
N ASN A 103 20.64 -21.47 -11.87
CA ASN A 103 21.22 -20.51 -12.82
C ASN A 103 20.14 -19.93 -13.72
N LEU A 104 19.96 -18.61 -13.66
CA LEU A 104 18.93 -17.87 -14.41
C LEU A 104 19.41 -17.41 -15.79
N GLY A 105 20.58 -17.85 -16.24
CA GLY A 105 21.02 -17.69 -17.63
C GLY A 105 21.35 -16.26 -18.06
N GLY A 106 21.64 -15.36 -17.13
CA GLY A 106 21.90 -13.95 -17.39
C GLY A 106 20.63 -13.15 -17.64
N MET A 107 19.47 -13.62 -17.17
CA MET A 107 18.18 -12.96 -17.35
C MET A 107 18.18 -11.55 -16.75
N LEU A 108 17.74 -10.57 -17.53
CA LEU A 108 17.42 -9.22 -17.02
C LEU A 108 15.96 -9.19 -16.57
N ILE A 109 15.73 -8.92 -15.30
CA ILE A 109 14.43 -8.83 -14.65
C ILE A 109 14.18 -7.38 -14.26
N GLU A 110 12.99 -6.89 -14.58
CA GLU A 110 12.61 -5.50 -14.43
C GLU A 110 11.37 -5.40 -13.52
N LEU A 111 11.53 -4.76 -12.36
CA LEU A 111 10.39 -4.37 -11.53
C LEU A 111 9.78 -3.08 -12.10
N GLY A 112 8.69 -3.25 -12.85
CA GLY A 112 8.00 -2.20 -13.56
C GLY A 112 6.99 -1.44 -12.70
N GLN A 113 7.19 -0.14 -12.51
CA GLN A 113 6.37 0.69 -11.63
C GLN A 113 6.07 2.09 -12.22
N HIS A 114 5.15 2.83 -11.59
CA HIS A 114 4.74 4.16 -12.05
C HIS A 114 5.57 5.32 -11.46
N PHE A 115 6.43 5.00 -10.50
CA PHE A 115 7.34 5.91 -9.82
C PHE A 115 8.78 5.49 -10.09
N GLY A 116 9.72 6.30 -9.62
CA GLY A 116 11.14 6.08 -9.80
C GLY A 116 11.90 7.33 -9.40
N GLY A 117 13.13 7.13 -8.96
CA GLY A 117 14.05 8.20 -8.58
C GLY A 117 15.45 7.89 -9.12
N ASP A 118 16.36 8.84 -8.91
CA ASP A 118 17.77 8.59 -9.14
C ASP A 118 18.26 7.57 -8.10
N GLU A 119 19.13 6.64 -8.53
CA GLU A 119 19.83 5.76 -7.60
C GLU A 119 20.61 6.61 -6.60
N VAL A 120 20.35 6.38 -5.32
CA VAL A 120 21.07 7.03 -4.23
C VAL A 120 22.14 6.06 -3.75
N GLU A 121 23.39 6.52 -3.73
CA GLU A 121 24.52 5.74 -3.23
C GLU A 121 24.28 5.29 -1.78
N PRO A 122 24.42 3.99 -1.47
CA PRO A 122 24.35 3.46 -0.11
C PRO A 122 25.29 4.22 0.83
N SER A 123 24.75 4.69 1.96
CA SER A 123 25.49 5.55 2.90
C SER A 123 25.57 4.97 4.30
N THR A 124 24.56 4.19 4.71
CA THR A 124 24.53 3.50 6.00
C THR A 124 25.07 2.07 5.88
N ALA A 125 25.48 1.48 7.01
CA ALA A 125 25.98 0.10 7.01
C ALA A 125 24.92 -0.91 6.53
N SER A 126 23.63 -0.67 6.85
CA SER A 126 22.52 -1.51 6.38
C SER A 126 22.30 -1.37 4.88
N GLU A 127 22.31 -0.15 4.34
CA GLU A 127 22.20 0.11 2.90
C GLU A 127 23.36 -0.54 2.12
N ILE A 128 24.59 -0.45 2.63
CA ILE A 128 25.77 -1.06 2.01
C ILE A 128 25.65 -2.59 2.03
N ALA A 129 25.28 -3.19 3.16
CA ALA A 129 25.10 -4.64 3.26
C ALA A 129 23.97 -5.15 2.35
N ARG A 130 22.90 -4.36 2.19
CA ARG A 130 21.81 -4.65 1.25
C ARG A 130 22.32 -4.64 -0.20
N ALA A 131 23.13 -3.65 -0.58
CA ALA A 131 23.73 -3.59 -1.91
C ALA A 131 24.67 -4.79 -2.16
N GLU A 132 25.55 -5.12 -1.21
CA GLU A 132 26.44 -6.28 -1.29
C GLU A 132 25.67 -7.60 -1.42
N TYR A 133 24.57 -7.75 -0.67
CA TYR A 133 23.69 -8.92 -0.78
C TYR A 133 23.03 -9.02 -2.17
N LEU A 134 22.55 -7.89 -2.71
CA LEU A 134 21.95 -7.82 -4.04
C LEU A 134 22.95 -8.15 -5.16
N ASP A 135 24.19 -7.66 -5.06
CA ASP A 135 25.26 -8.03 -6.00
C ASP A 135 25.56 -9.53 -5.92
N TYR A 136 25.70 -10.05 -4.70
CA TYR A 136 25.98 -11.45 -4.46
C TYR A 136 24.92 -12.40 -5.04
N ILE A 137 23.62 -12.13 -4.85
CA ILE A 137 22.56 -12.99 -5.40
C ILE A 137 22.55 -12.93 -6.93
N GLN A 138 22.74 -11.75 -7.51
CA GLN A 138 22.78 -11.56 -8.96
C GLN A 138 23.95 -12.31 -9.60
N GLU A 139 25.14 -12.26 -8.99
CA GLU A 139 26.30 -13.04 -9.44
C GLU A 139 26.11 -14.55 -9.24
N THR A 140 25.61 -14.98 -8.09
CA THR A 140 25.48 -16.40 -7.71
C THR A 140 24.48 -17.13 -8.59
N TYR A 141 23.31 -16.51 -8.81
CA TYR A 141 22.23 -17.11 -9.58
C TYR A 141 22.21 -16.61 -11.04
N ASN A 142 23.20 -15.82 -11.45
CA ASN A 142 23.42 -15.33 -12.82
C ASN A 142 22.18 -14.61 -13.40
N PHE A 143 21.80 -13.48 -12.81
CA PHE A 143 20.74 -12.59 -13.30
C PHE A 143 21.07 -11.12 -13.04
N THR A 144 20.24 -10.22 -13.57
CA THR A 144 20.24 -8.80 -13.20
C THR A 144 18.82 -8.39 -12.83
N PHE A 145 18.65 -7.62 -11.76
CA PHE A 145 17.37 -7.11 -11.30
C PHE A 145 17.45 -5.59 -11.13
N LYS A 146 16.48 -4.87 -11.69
CA LYS A 146 16.41 -3.41 -11.54
C LYS A 146 14.97 -2.92 -11.47
N GLU A 147 14.78 -1.80 -10.81
CA GLU A 147 13.53 -1.06 -10.84
C GLU A 147 13.46 -0.17 -12.07
N VAL A 148 12.32 -0.16 -12.75
CA VAL A 148 12.10 0.67 -13.94
C VAL A 148 10.78 1.40 -13.87
N LYS A 149 10.82 2.68 -14.21
CA LYS A 149 9.61 3.46 -14.42
C LYS A 149 9.03 3.17 -15.81
N LEU A 150 7.94 2.42 -15.86
CA LEU A 150 7.28 2.07 -17.13
C LEU A 150 6.31 3.14 -17.62
N GLY A 151 5.73 3.91 -16.69
CA GLY A 151 4.68 4.87 -17.03
C GLY A 151 4.34 5.83 -15.90
N SER A 152 3.29 6.62 -16.13
CA SER A 152 2.61 7.36 -15.06
C SER A 152 1.57 6.47 -14.37
N PHE A 153 1.12 6.88 -13.19
CA PHE A 153 0.16 6.13 -12.38
C PHE A 153 -1.06 5.61 -13.17
N GLY A 154 -1.67 6.48 -13.97
CA GLY A 154 -2.93 6.18 -14.67
C GLY A 154 -2.81 5.29 -15.91
N ILE A 155 -1.61 4.84 -16.30
CA ILE A 155 -1.42 4.01 -17.51
C ILE A 155 -0.86 2.63 -17.22
N MET A 156 -0.59 2.28 -15.96
CA MET A 156 -0.02 0.97 -15.61
C MET A 156 -0.91 -0.19 -16.04
N GLN A 157 -2.24 -0.02 -15.94
CA GLN A 157 -3.21 -1.00 -16.42
C GLN A 157 -3.09 -1.25 -17.93
N ASP A 158 -2.92 -0.18 -18.72
CA ASP A 158 -2.79 -0.30 -20.18
C ASP A 158 -1.47 -0.96 -20.56
N ILE A 159 -0.38 -0.64 -19.86
CA ILE A 159 0.93 -1.24 -20.09
C ILE A 159 0.89 -2.76 -19.90
N ILE A 160 0.32 -3.26 -18.81
CA ILE A 160 0.24 -4.71 -18.59
C ILE A 160 -0.72 -5.40 -19.57
N ASN A 161 -1.84 -4.75 -19.93
CA ASN A 161 -2.76 -5.27 -20.96
C ASN A 161 -2.05 -5.41 -22.31
N ASP A 162 -1.33 -4.37 -22.73
CA ASP A 162 -0.60 -4.35 -23.99
C ASP A 162 0.50 -5.40 -23.98
N PHE A 163 1.32 -5.46 -22.92
CA PHE A 163 2.39 -6.44 -22.79
C PHE A 163 1.89 -7.89 -22.86
N CYS A 164 0.81 -8.21 -22.15
CA CYS A 164 0.23 -9.56 -22.19
C CYS A 164 -0.45 -9.90 -23.53
N THR A 165 -0.78 -8.90 -24.34
CA THR A 165 -1.43 -9.08 -25.65
C THR A 165 -0.40 -9.18 -26.78
N THR A 166 0.62 -8.32 -26.76
CA THR A 166 1.63 -8.23 -27.83
C THR A 166 2.81 -9.16 -27.58
N GLY A 167 3.06 -9.49 -26.31
CA GLY A 167 4.30 -10.12 -25.87
C GLY A 167 5.49 -9.18 -25.91
N GLY A 168 6.62 -9.69 -25.41
CA GLY A 168 7.89 -8.99 -25.33
C GLY A 168 8.99 -9.89 -24.75
N ASP A 169 10.23 -9.49 -25.00
CA ASP A 169 11.44 -10.17 -24.50
C ASP A 169 11.75 -9.76 -23.05
N GLU A 170 11.07 -8.74 -22.53
CA GLU A 170 11.25 -8.18 -21.19
C GLU A 170 10.67 -9.10 -20.10
N ASN A 171 11.38 -9.26 -18.99
CA ASN A 171 10.99 -10.09 -17.85
C ASN A 171 10.48 -9.19 -16.72
N TYR A 172 9.19 -8.90 -16.71
CA TYR A 172 8.58 -7.97 -15.79
C TYR A 172 8.02 -8.65 -14.55
N VAL A 173 8.22 -7.97 -13.42
CA VAL A 173 7.28 -7.96 -12.29
C VAL A 173 6.60 -6.60 -12.33
N PHE A 174 5.26 -6.54 -12.37
CA PHE A 174 4.53 -5.28 -12.39
C PHE A 174 4.07 -4.89 -11.00
N CYS A 175 4.37 -3.66 -10.58
CA CYS A 175 3.79 -3.00 -9.42
C CYS A 175 2.50 -2.27 -9.84
N LEU A 176 1.37 -2.68 -9.28
CA LEU A 176 0.04 -2.15 -9.59
C LEU A 176 -0.62 -1.57 -8.34
N ASP A 177 -1.17 -0.36 -8.49
CA ASP A 177 -2.13 0.18 -7.52
C ASP A 177 -3.44 -0.62 -7.56
N ASN A 178 -4.13 -0.67 -6.42
CA ASN A 178 -5.39 -1.39 -6.23
C ASN A 178 -6.45 -1.09 -7.30
N ALA A 179 -6.52 0.15 -7.79
CA ALA A 179 -7.48 0.54 -8.83
C ALA A 179 -7.25 -0.16 -10.18
N TRP A 180 -6.06 -0.72 -10.40
CA TRP A 180 -5.64 -1.31 -11.68
C TRP A 180 -5.54 -2.84 -11.65
N ILE A 181 -6.00 -3.48 -10.57
CA ILE A 181 -5.86 -4.93 -10.34
C ILE A 181 -7.00 -5.74 -10.99
N THR A 182 -8.24 -5.37 -10.72
CA THR A 182 -9.40 -6.25 -10.99
C THR A 182 -9.62 -6.54 -12.47
N ALA A 183 -9.54 -5.52 -13.33
CA ALA A 183 -9.81 -5.71 -14.76
C ALA A 183 -8.76 -6.63 -15.45
N PRO A 184 -7.45 -6.46 -15.25
CA PRO A 184 -6.45 -7.41 -15.76
C PRO A 184 -6.57 -8.81 -15.13
N MET A 185 -6.88 -8.90 -13.83
CA MET A 185 -7.04 -10.19 -13.15
C MET A 185 -8.18 -11.01 -13.76
N ASN A 186 -9.35 -10.40 -13.99
CA ASN A 186 -10.50 -11.07 -14.61
C ASN A 186 -10.24 -11.50 -16.07
N LYS A 187 -9.40 -10.74 -16.79
CA LYS A 187 -8.93 -11.12 -18.14
C LYS A 187 -7.90 -12.26 -18.11
N GLY A 188 -7.48 -12.73 -16.93
CA GLY A 188 -6.48 -13.78 -16.77
C GLY A 188 -5.07 -13.33 -17.14
N LEU A 189 -4.74 -12.04 -16.92
CA LEU A 189 -3.42 -11.49 -17.29
C LEU A 189 -2.35 -11.69 -16.23
N PHE A 190 -2.71 -12.21 -15.05
CA PHE A 190 -1.77 -12.49 -13.96
C PHE A 190 -1.51 -13.98 -13.85
N TYR A 191 -0.24 -14.34 -13.69
CA TYR A 191 0.20 -15.70 -13.46
C TYR A 191 -0.26 -16.18 -12.08
N ASP A 192 -0.66 -17.44 -11.96
CA ASP A 192 -1.02 -18.03 -10.67
C ASP A 192 0.25 -18.38 -9.88
N LEU A 193 0.62 -17.51 -8.95
CA LEU A 193 1.82 -17.62 -8.13
C LEU A 193 1.78 -18.82 -7.19
N ALA A 194 0.58 -19.33 -6.84
CA ALA A 194 0.45 -20.52 -5.99
C ALA A 194 0.93 -21.80 -6.68
N THR A 195 1.15 -21.76 -8.00
CA THR A 195 1.72 -22.88 -8.77
C THR A 195 3.25 -22.92 -8.75
N LEU A 196 3.90 -21.87 -8.25
CA LEU A 196 5.35 -21.71 -8.22
C LEU A 196 5.89 -22.13 -6.85
N ASP A 197 6.65 -23.22 -6.80
CA ASP A 197 7.20 -23.77 -5.56
C ASP A 197 8.37 -22.95 -4.96
N CYS A 198 8.86 -21.95 -5.69
CA CYS A 198 9.87 -21.02 -5.21
C CYS A 198 9.33 -19.89 -4.32
N ILE A 199 8.01 -19.84 -4.09
CA ILE A 199 7.35 -18.88 -3.19
C ILE A 199 6.57 -19.64 -2.12
N ASP A 200 6.87 -19.35 -0.85
CA ASP A 200 6.08 -19.82 0.30
C ASP A 200 5.33 -18.66 0.94
N PHE A 201 4.05 -18.51 0.60
CA PHE A 201 3.17 -17.47 1.17
C PHE A 201 2.87 -17.64 2.67
N SER A 202 3.37 -18.69 3.33
CA SER A 202 3.31 -18.82 4.78
C SER A 202 4.46 -18.10 5.50
N GLU A 203 5.48 -17.63 4.77
CA GLU A 203 6.55 -16.82 5.33
C GLU A 203 6.05 -15.44 5.75
N GLU A 204 6.56 -14.95 6.88
CA GLU A 204 6.17 -13.69 7.51
C GLU A 204 6.40 -12.45 6.63
N LYS A 205 7.35 -12.52 5.68
CA LYS A 205 7.65 -11.38 4.80
C LYS A 205 6.50 -11.01 3.86
N TRP A 206 5.60 -11.96 3.58
CA TRP A 206 4.49 -11.75 2.65
C TRP A 206 3.33 -11.04 3.32
N ASP A 207 2.95 -9.89 2.76
CA ASP A 207 1.78 -9.15 3.21
C ASP A 207 0.50 -9.95 2.91
N TYR A 208 -0.17 -10.36 3.99
CA TYR A 208 -1.45 -11.07 3.95
C TYR A 208 -2.51 -10.27 3.20
N SER A 209 -2.53 -8.94 3.36
CA SER A 209 -3.61 -8.11 2.80
C SER A 209 -3.59 -8.12 1.26
N THR A 210 -2.41 -8.14 0.64
CA THR A 210 -2.24 -8.30 -0.80
C THR A 210 -2.71 -9.67 -1.29
N SER A 211 -2.26 -10.76 -0.64
CA SER A 211 -2.68 -12.11 -1.05
C SER A 211 -4.17 -12.34 -0.84
N TYR A 212 -4.77 -11.80 0.23
CA TYR A 212 -6.22 -11.84 0.49
C TYR A 212 -7.03 -11.19 -0.65
N LYS A 213 -6.63 -10.00 -1.09
CA LYS A 213 -7.28 -9.25 -2.19
C LYS A 213 -7.16 -9.94 -3.56
N MET A 214 -6.09 -10.72 -3.76
CA MET A 214 -5.71 -11.26 -5.06
C MET A 214 -5.85 -12.79 -5.16
N LYS A 215 -6.64 -13.37 -4.26
CA LYS A 215 -6.93 -14.80 -4.21
C LYS A 215 -8.23 -15.14 -4.95
N LYS A 216 -8.23 -16.22 -5.74
CA LYS A 216 -9.45 -16.79 -6.35
C LYS A 216 -9.41 -18.32 -6.18
N GLY A 217 -10.20 -18.84 -5.24
CA GLY A 217 -10.08 -20.26 -4.83
C GLY A 217 -8.70 -20.51 -4.22
N ASP A 218 -7.95 -21.47 -4.75
CA ASP A 218 -6.59 -21.79 -4.29
C ASP A 218 -5.49 -20.98 -5.02
N ALA A 219 -5.85 -20.24 -6.08
CA ALA A 219 -4.91 -19.44 -6.86
C ALA A 219 -4.59 -18.09 -6.18
N ILE A 220 -3.36 -17.62 -6.32
CA ILE A 220 -2.88 -16.32 -5.81
C ILE A 220 -2.23 -15.55 -6.96
N TYR A 221 -2.76 -14.37 -7.29
CA TYR A 221 -2.35 -13.61 -8.48
C TYR A 221 -1.43 -12.42 -8.21
N GLY A 222 -1.10 -12.16 -6.94
CA GLY A 222 -0.21 -11.08 -6.57
C GLY A 222 0.43 -11.29 -5.21
N MET A 223 1.54 -10.61 -5.02
CA MET A 223 2.40 -10.72 -3.85
C MET A 223 2.92 -9.35 -3.43
N ARG A 224 3.37 -9.24 -2.19
CA ARG A 224 4.09 -8.08 -1.66
C ARG A 224 4.95 -8.56 -0.50
N ALA A 225 6.27 -8.42 -0.61
CA ALA A 225 7.22 -8.82 0.43
C ALA A 225 7.69 -7.61 1.26
N MET A 226 6.73 -6.82 1.74
CA MET A 226 7.00 -5.71 2.65
C MET A 226 5.82 -5.58 3.59
N ALA A 227 6.11 -5.26 4.85
CA ALA A 227 5.07 -4.91 5.80
C ALA A 227 4.18 -3.79 5.24
N ALA A 228 2.90 -3.86 5.56
CA ALA A 228 1.97 -2.82 5.21
C ALA A 228 2.31 -1.52 5.96
N GLU A 229 2.12 -0.38 5.30
CA GLU A 229 2.41 0.90 5.96
C GLU A 229 1.40 1.13 7.10
N PRO A 230 1.84 1.61 8.28
CA PRO A 230 0.95 1.82 9.43
C PRO A 230 -0.09 2.91 9.13
N ARG A 231 -1.38 2.55 9.08
CA ARG A 231 -2.49 3.49 8.81
C ARG A 231 -3.63 3.32 9.81
N GLY A 232 -4.33 4.40 10.10
CA GLY A 232 -5.50 4.39 10.97
C GLY A 232 -5.22 4.79 12.41
N GLY A 233 -4.63 5.96 12.63
CA GLY A 233 -4.30 6.45 13.96
C GLY A 233 -5.01 7.74 14.37
N LEU A 234 -4.67 8.19 15.57
CA LEU A 234 -5.14 9.40 16.20
C LEU A 234 -3.95 10.22 16.70
N TRP A 235 -3.77 11.39 16.10
CA TRP A 235 -2.83 12.40 16.54
C TRP A 235 -3.40 13.18 17.70
N PHE A 236 -2.54 13.52 18.67
CA PHE A 236 -2.92 14.35 19.79
C PHE A 236 -1.88 15.42 20.14
N ASN A 237 -2.35 16.65 20.37
CA ASN A 237 -1.51 17.78 20.77
C ASN A 237 -1.31 17.77 22.30
N LYS A 238 -0.08 17.49 22.74
CA LYS A 238 0.24 17.30 24.16
C LYS A 238 0.09 18.58 24.98
N ARG A 239 0.27 19.76 24.38
CA ARG A 239 0.10 21.05 25.08
C ARG A 239 -1.38 21.27 25.41
N ILE A 240 -2.26 21.20 24.41
CA ILE A 240 -3.69 21.47 24.57
C ILE A 240 -4.32 20.48 25.56
N MET A 241 -3.96 19.20 25.48
CA MET A 241 -4.43 18.21 26.45
C MET A 241 -4.08 18.59 27.90
N ARG A 242 -2.84 18.99 28.16
CA ARG A 242 -2.39 19.40 29.50
C ARG A 242 -3.09 20.67 29.99
N GLU A 243 -3.29 21.64 29.11
CA GLU A 243 -4.04 22.88 29.41
C GLU A 243 -5.49 22.59 29.83
N LEU A 244 -6.09 21.55 29.25
CA LEU A 244 -7.44 21.08 29.55
C LEU A 244 -7.49 20.07 30.71
N GLY A 245 -6.35 19.81 31.38
CA GLY A 245 -6.25 18.93 32.54
C GLY A 245 -6.29 17.44 32.21
N VAL A 246 -5.98 17.06 30.97
CA VAL A 246 -5.85 15.67 30.54
C VAL A 246 -4.36 15.34 30.39
N ASP A 247 -3.93 14.22 30.98
CA ASP A 247 -2.57 13.72 30.79
C ASP A 247 -2.44 13.06 29.40
N PRO A 248 -1.61 13.59 28.48
CA PRO A 248 -1.44 12.99 27.15
C PRO A 248 -0.94 11.55 27.19
N GLU A 249 -0.18 11.15 28.20
CA GLU A 249 0.36 9.79 28.30
C GLU A 249 -0.73 8.75 28.59
N SER A 250 -1.90 9.18 29.08
CA SER A 250 -3.03 8.29 29.33
C SER A 250 -3.54 7.60 28.07
N LEU A 251 -3.38 8.18 26.88
CA LEU A 251 -3.81 7.54 25.62
C LEU A 251 -2.95 6.31 25.33
N TYR A 252 -1.62 6.46 25.43
CA TYR A 252 -0.72 5.33 25.26
C TYR A 252 -0.94 4.26 26.34
N ASP A 253 -1.21 4.65 27.60
CA ASP A 253 -1.50 3.69 28.67
C ASP A 253 -2.80 2.91 28.42
N MET A 254 -3.84 3.57 27.88
CA MET A 254 -5.08 2.90 27.47
C MET A 254 -4.86 1.95 26.29
N GLN A 255 -4.05 2.35 25.30
CA GLN A 255 -3.65 1.50 24.18
C GLN A 255 -2.88 0.28 24.66
N ALA A 256 -1.80 0.47 25.41
CA ALA A 256 -0.95 -0.61 25.92
C ALA A 256 -1.70 -1.59 26.83
N SER A 257 -2.77 -1.14 27.50
CA SER A 257 -3.62 -2.00 28.33
C SER A 257 -4.77 -2.67 27.56
N GLY A 258 -4.94 -2.39 26.27
CA GLY A 258 -6.03 -2.93 25.44
C GLY A 258 -7.41 -2.33 25.74
N ASN A 259 -7.46 -1.25 26.54
CA ASN A 259 -8.69 -0.61 27.02
C ASN A 259 -9.09 0.61 26.20
N TRP A 260 -8.33 1.01 25.18
CA TRP A 260 -8.68 2.15 24.34
C TRP A 260 -9.85 1.84 23.40
N THR A 261 -11.07 2.27 23.74
CA THR A 261 -12.30 2.00 22.95
C THR A 261 -13.00 3.27 22.47
N TRP A 262 -13.98 3.13 21.55
CA TRP A 262 -14.81 4.26 21.11
C TRP A 262 -15.49 5.00 22.27
N ALA A 263 -15.87 4.28 23.33
CA ALA A 263 -16.45 4.89 24.52
C ALA A 263 -15.43 5.76 25.27
N ASP A 264 -14.19 5.29 25.43
CA ASP A 264 -13.10 6.04 26.05
C ASP A 264 -12.73 7.28 25.22
N PHE A 265 -12.75 7.16 23.89
CA PHE A 265 -12.55 8.28 22.98
C PHE A 265 -13.67 9.32 23.07
N GLU A 266 -14.93 8.90 23.13
CA GLU A 266 -16.04 9.83 23.35
C GLU A 266 -15.94 10.51 24.72
N GLU A 267 -15.56 9.79 25.78
CA GLU A 267 -15.29 10.39 27.09
C GLU A 267 -14.14 11.40 27.07
N LEU A 268 -13.08 11.11 26.31
CA LEU A 268 -11.98 12.05 26.08
C LEU A 268 -12.48 13.30 25.34
N CYS A 269 -13.23 13.15 24.25
CA CYS A 269 -13.80 14.28 23.51
C CYS A 269 -14.70 15.15 24.39
N LYS A 270 -15.57 14.55 25.22
CA LYS A 270 -16.39 15.28 26.21
C LYS A 270 -15.54 16.09 27.20
N LYS A 271 -14.37 15.60 27.59
CA LYS A 271 -13.46 16.32 28.50
C LYS A 271 -12.77 17.48 27.80
N LEU A 272 -12.40 17.31 26.54
CA LEU A 272 -11.64 18.28 25.76
C LEU A 272 -12.54 19.39 25.18
N THR A 273 -13.80 19.09 24.86
CA THR A 273 -14.76 20.09 24.42
C THR A 273 -15.17 21.00 25.57
N LYS A 274 -14.91 22.31 25.46
CA LYS A 274 -15.17 23.30 26.50
C LYS A 274 -15.87 24.55 25.95
N ASP A 275 -16.88 24.97 26.68
CA ASP A 275 -17.34 26.35 26.78
C ASP A 275 -16.62 26.96 28.00
N LEU A 276 -15.66 27.84 27.73
CA LEU A 276 -14.76 28.44 28.73
C LEU A 276 -15.39 29.64 29.42
N ASP A 277 -16.28 30.38 28.74
CA ASP A 277 -16.87 31.61 29.27
C ASP A 277 -18.34 31.45 29.73
N GLY A 278 -18.94 30.29 29.47
CA GLY A 278 -20.28 29.90 29.90
C GLY A 278 -21.39 30.54 29.09
N ASP A 279 -21.12 31.01 27.86
CA ASP A 279 -22.11 31.66 27.00
C ASP A 279 -22.98 30.67 26.19
N GLY A 280 -22.66 29.37 26.26
CA GLY A 280 -23.33 28.31 25.53
C GLY A 280 -22.79 28.06 24.12
N ILE A 281 -21.73 28.75 23.70
CA ILE A 281 -20.95 28.52 22.49
C ILE A 281 -19.67 27.78 22.89
N ILE A 282 -19.29 26.78 22.10
CA ILE A 282 -18.06 26.03 22.36
C ILE A 282 -16.85 26.85 21.92
N ASP A 283 -15.92 27.09 22.84
CA ASP A 283 -14.64 27.78 22.58
C ASP A 283 -13.54 26.80 22.11
N VAL A 284 -13.55 25.59 22.67
CA VAL A 284 -12.58 24.55 22.37
C VAL A 284 -13.33 23.31 21.96
N TYR A 285 -13.09 22.88 20.72
CA TYR A 285 -13.60 21.62 20.18
C TYR A 285 -12.54 20.55 20.34
N ALA A 286 -12.95 19.29 20.54
CA ALA A 286 -12.02 18.21 20.78
C ALA A 286 -11.26 17.79 19.52
N MET A 287 -11.87 17.84 18.34
CA MET A 287 -11.26 17.30 17.13
C MET A 287 -11.56 18.11 15.88
N SER A 288 -10.75 17.91 14.85
CA SER A 288 -11.09 18.22 13.46
C SER A 288 -10.43 17.15 12.62
N SER A 289 -11.22 16.33 11.91
CA SER A 289 -10.74 15.12 11.23
C SER A 289 -11.40 14.96 9.88
N PHE A 290 -11.27 16.01 9.06
CA PHE A 290 -11.91 16.04 7.77
C PHE A 290 -11.07 15.36 6.68
N SER A 291 -11.15 14.03 6.57
CA SER A 291 -10.52 13.28 5.47
C SER A 291 -11.19 11.92 5.23
N GLY A 292 -11.07 11.40 4.01
CA GLY A 292 -11.45 10.01 3.74
C GLY A 292 -10.65 8.97 4.52
N GLU A 293 -9.45 9.35 4.96
CA GLU A 293 -8.61 8.54 5.85
C GLU A 293 -9.32 8.30 7.18
N ALA A 294 -9.97 9.33 7.74
CA ALA A 294 -10.72 9.20 8.98
C ALA A 294 -11.87 8.19 8.83
N MET A 295 -12.60 8.22 7.71
CA MET A 295 -13.67 7.24 7.46
C MET A 295 -13.14 5.82 7.25
N ASN A 296 -12.03 5.64 6.54
CA ASN A 296 -11.37 4.33 6.42
C ASN A 296 -10.93 3.80 7.80
N THR A 297 -10.35 4.67 8.61
CA THR A 297 -9.89 4.38 9.98
C THR A 297 -11.04 3.93 10.86
N VAL A 298 -12.15 4.67 10.86
CA VAL A 298 -13.35 4.35 11.65
C VAL A 298 -13.92 3.00 11.21
N CYS A 299 -14.07 2.77 9.90
CA CYS A 299 -14.55 1.50 9.38
C CYS A 299 -13.65 0.33 9.81
N ALA A 300 -12.33 0.45 9.62
CA ALA A 300 -11.38 -0.58 10.00
C ALA A 300 -11.44 -0.89 11.51
N SER A 301 -11.57 0.14 12.35
CA SER A 301 -11.67 -0.02 13.81
C SER A 301 -12.95 -0.73 14.27
N ASN A 302 -13.96 -0.89 13.41
CA ASN A 302 -15.20 -1.62 13.69
C ASN A 302 -15.42 -2.84 12.78
N GLY A 303 -14.38 -3.29 12.07
CA GLY A 303 -14.51 -4.42 11.15
C GLY A 303 -15.50 -4.18 10.00
N ALA A 304 -15.68 -2.92 9.61
CA ALA A 304 -16.59 -2.52 8.55
C ALA A 304 -15.87 -2.35 7.21
N GLN A 305 -16.61 -2.56 6.13
CA GLN A 305 -16.15 -2.46 4.75
C GLN A 305 -17.18 -1.75 3.88
N ILE A 306 -16.73 -1.08 2.82
CA ILE A 306 -17.62 -0.56 1.77
C ILE A 306 -17.98 -1.67 0.78
N ILE A 307 -16.96 -2.42 0.36
CA ILE A 307 -17.07 -3.62 -0.47
C ILE A 307 -16.42 -4.75 0.30
N ASP A 308 -17.00 -5.94 0.26
CA ASP A 308 -16.41 -7.15 0.82
C ASP A 308 -16.62 -8.33 -0.14
N TYR A 309 -16.22 -9.52 0.26
CA TYR A 309 -16.47 -10.76 -0.46
C TYR A 309 -17.63 -11.56 0.15
N ASP A 310 -18.42 -12.22 -0.70
CA ASP A 310 -19.30 -13.31 -0.26
C ASP A 310 -18.53 -14.61 -0.01
N GLU A 311 -19.24 -15.66 0.42
CA GLU A 311 -18.67 -16.99 0.67
C GLU A 311 -18.02 -17.66 -0.57
N ASN A 312 -18.29 -17.13 -1.77
CA ASN A 312 -17.76 -17.61 -3.04
C ASN A 312 -16.65 -16.71 -3.61
N GLY A 313 -16.23 -15.67 -2.87
CA GLY A 313 -15.22 -14.71 -3.32
C GLY A 313 -15.73 -13.69 -4.36
N LYS A 314 -17.05 -13.45 -4.45
CA LYS A 314 -17.63 -12.38 -5.27
C LYS A 314 -17.76 -11.10 -4.47
N PHE A 315 -17.58 -9.95 -5.12
CA PHE A 315 -17.77 -8.65 -4.46
C PHE A 315 -19.23 -8.46 -4.04
N ILE A 316 -19.43 -7.91 -2.85
CA ILE A 316 -20.72 -7.50 -2.32
C ILE A 316 -20.68 -6.07 -1.82
N ASN A 317 -21.81 -5.38 -1.89
CA ASN A 317 -21.99 -4.10 -1.22
C ASN A 317 -22.14 -4.35 0.29
N ALA A 318 -21.13 -3.99 1.07
CA ALA A 318 -21.08 -4.24 2.51
C ALA A 318 -21.64 -3.09 3.36
N THR A 319 -22.18 -2.03 2.73
CA THR A 319 -22.63 -0.84 3.46
C THR A 319 -23.99 -0.95 4.13
N ASN A 320 -24.67 -2.09 3.96
CA ASN A 320 -25.84 -2.47 4.77
C ASN A 320 -25.52 -3.37 5.96
N THR A 321 -24.25 -3.70 6.18
CA THR A 321 -23.84 -4.50 7.34
C THR A 321 -24.01 -3.70 8.62
N GLU A 322 -24.27 -4.39 9.73
CA GLU A 322 -24.40 -3.76 11.05
C GLU A 322 -23.11 -3.00 11.43
N ALA A 323 -21.95 -3.58 11.13
CA ALA A 323 -20.65 -2.97 11.40
C ALA A 323 -20.46 -1.63 10.67
N PHE A 324 -20.82 -1.57 9.38
CA PHE A 324 -20.72 -0.34 8.59
C PHE A 324 -21.72 0.72 9.04
N MET A 325 -22.98 0.33 9.22
CA MET A 325 -24.03 1.25 9.65
C MET A 325 -23.70 1.87 11.02
N GLU A 326 -23.25 1.05 11.97
CA GLU A 326 -22.84 1.52 13.30
C GLU A 326 -21.62 2.45 13.23
N ALA A 327 -20.62 2.13 12.40
CA ALA A 327 -19.42 2.95 12.23
C ALA A 327 -19.74 4.31 11.62
N TYR A 328 -20.55 4.34 10.57
CA TYR A 328 -20.96 5.57 9.91
C TYR A 328 -21.78 6.46 10.85
N ASP A 329 -22.82 5.92 11.49
CA ASP A 329 -23.69 6.69 12.38
C ASP A 329 -22.95 7.14 13.65
N TRP A 330 -22.08 6.30 14.22
CA TRP A 330 -21.26 6.70 15.37
C TRP A 330 -20.35 7.88 15.02
N PHE A 331 -19.66 7.81 13.88
CA PHE A 331 -18.74 8.88 13.50
C PHE A 331 -19.46 10.15 13.07
N HIS A 332 -20.60 10.04 12.36
CA HIS A 332 -21.52 11.16 12.13
C HIS A 332 -21.82 11.89 13.45
N ASN A 333 -22.25 11.16 14.49
CA ASN A 333 -22.59 11.75 15.78
C ASN A 333 -21.37 12.37 16.48
N MET A 334 -20.21 11.71 16.46
CA MET A 334 -18.98 12.26 17.03
C MET A 334 -18.62 13.60 16.39
N ARG A 335 -18.74 13.71 15.07
CA ARG A 335 -18.43 14.96 14.35
C ARG A 335 -19.42 16.06 14.72
N GLN A 336 -20.71 15.78 14.74
CA GLN A 336 -21.73 16.77 15.16
C GLN A 336 -21.52 17.31 16.58
N LEU A 337 -20.97 16.50 17.49
CA LEU A 337 -20.81 16.86 18.90
C LEU A 337 -19.46 17.51 19.23
N TYR A 338 -18.38 17.15 18.52
CA TYR A 338 -17.02 17.45 18.97
C TYR A 338 -16.09 18.04 17.89
N GLU A 339 -16.54 18.13 16.64
CA GLU A 339 -15.73 18.63 15.53
C GLU A 339 -15.74 20.17 15.45
N LEU A 340 -14.54 20.77 15.32
CA LEU A 340 -14.41 22.13 14.81
C LEU A 340 -14.60 22.12 13.29
N PHE A 341 -15.75 22.61 12.86
CA PHE A 341 -16.02 22.93 11.46
C PHE A 341 -15.44 24.30 11.09
N PRO A 342 -15.07 24.50 9.81
CA PRO A 342 -14.62 25.81 9.34
C PRO A 342 -15.73 26.86 9.45
N GLU A 343 -15.35 28.11 9.77
CA GLU A 343 -16.31 29.22 9.84
C GLU A 343 -16.97 29.48 8.48
N GLY A 344 -18.31 29.34 8.41
CA GLY A 344 -19.11 29.52 7.20
C GLY A 344 -20.30 28.54 7.15
N GLU A 345 -21.20 28.67 6.16
CA GLU A 345 -22.19 27.62 5.90
C GLU A 345 -21.46 26.37 5.41
N LEU A 346 -21.90 25.16 5.79
CA LEU A 346 -21.36 23.87 5.29
C LEU A 346 -21.40 23.72 3.75
N ASP A 347 -21.93 24.73 3.04
CA ASP A 347 -22.17 24.82 1.59
C ASP A 347 -21.05 25.60 0.85
N VAL A 348 -19.91 25.87 1.50
CA VAL A 348 -18.73 26.51 0.88
C VAL A 348 -17.71 25.43 0.50
N ASP A 349 -17.11 25.52 -0.69
CA ASP A 349 -15.99 24.67 -1.15
C ASP A 349 -14.77 24.85 -0.22
N TYR A 350 -14.73 24.13 0.90
CA TYR A 350 -13.57 24.08 1.77
C TYR A 350 -12.46 23.23 1.12
N THR A 351 -11.20 23.58 1.38
CA THR A 351 -10.09 22.72 0.95
C THR A 351 -10.18 21.40 1.71
N TRP A 352 -9.99 20.29 1.00
CA TRP A 352 -10.15 18.94 1.54
C TRP A 352 -9.23 18.62 2.73
N ASP A 353 -8.23 19.47 3.00
CA ASP A 353 -7.15 19.31 3.96
C ASP A 353 -7.21 20.30 5.16
N TYR A 354 -8.30 21.06 5.32
CA TYR A 354 -8.37 22.12 6.36
C TYR A 354 -8.12 21.59 7.78
N SER A 355 -8.51 20.34 8.06
CA SER A 355 -8.39 19.72 9.37
C SER A 355 -6.93 19.55 9.79
N TYR A 356 -6.03 19.25 8.85
CA TYR A 356 -4.59 19.17 9.09
C TYR A 356 -4.03 20.53 9.47
N GLY A 357 -4.45 21.59 8.78
CA GLY A 357 -4.09 22.97 9.14
C GLY A 357 -4.56 23.35 10.55
N TYR A 358 -5.76 22.93 10.95
CA TYR A 358 -6.28 23.20 12.30
C TYR A 358 -5.49 22.48 13.39
N PHE A 359 -5.05 21.25 13.13
CA PHE A 359 -4.17 20.53 14.03
C PHE A 359 -2.77 21.18 14.10
N ILE A 360 -2.19 21.54 12.94
CA ILE A 360 -0.88 22.22 12.84
C ILE A 360 -0.88 23.55 13.60
N ASP A 361 -1.95 24.34 13.44
CA ASP A 361 -2.15 25.62 14.12
C ASP A 361 -2.45 25.48 15.62
N GLY A 362 -2.63 24.26 16.13
CA GLY A 362 -2.97 24.01 17.54
C GLY A 362 -4.38 24.49 17.91
N LYS A 363 -5.34 24.41 16.99
CA LYS A 363 -6.76 24.78 17.23
C LYS A 363 -7.58 23.65 17.85
N VAL A 364 -7.20 22.40 17.59
CA VAL A 364 -7.86 21.21 18.13
C VAL A 364 -6.84 20.27 18.77
N PRO A 365 -7.18 19.60 19.88
CA PRO A 365 -6.28 18.64 20.51
C PRO A 365 -6.16 17.32 19.76
N LEU A 366 -7.13 16.93 18.93
CA LEU A 366 -7.20 15.61 18.29
C LEU A 366 -7.41 15.69 16.77
N ASN A 367 -6.76 14.81 16.01
CA ASN A 367 -6.95 14.65 14.57
C ASN A 367 -6.82 13.17 14.17
N VAL A 368 -7.82 12.62 13.50
CA VAL A 368 -7.78 11.26 12.93
C VAL A 368 -7.20 11.34 11.53
N SER A 369 -6.03 10.72 11.33
CA SER A 369 -5.35 10.66 10.03
C SER A 369 -4.25 9.61 10.03
N GLU A 370 -3.57 9.46 8.88
CA GLU A 370 -2.52 8.46 8.70
C GLU A 370 -1.14 8.90 9.24
N GLU A 371 -0.25 7.91 9.43
CA GLU A 371 1.10 8.13 9.94
C GLU A 371 1.92 9.08 9.08
N TYR A 372 1.73 9.07 7.75
CA TYR A 372 2.62 9.76 6.81
C TYR A 372 2.65 11.30 7.02
N HIS A 373 1.69 11.84 7.78
CA HIS A 373 1.68 13.24 8.22
C HIS A 373 2.79 13.57 9.23
N ALA A 374 3.43 12.57 9.86
CA ALA A 374 4.45 12.72 10.90
C ALA A 374 5.53 13.74 10.52
N ALA A 375 6.13 13.61 9.33
CA ALA A 375 7.21 14.49 8.87
C ALA A 375 6.73 15.95 8.70
N THR A 376 5.51 16.13 8.20
CA THR A 376 4.89 17.45 8.06
C THR A 376 4.61 18.06 9.44
N TYR A 377 3.98 17.31 10.34
CA TYR A 377 3.69 17.76 11.70
C TYR A 377 4.96 18.09 12.47
N LYS A 378 6.00 17.25 12.38
CA LYS A 378 7.31 17.50 13.00
C LYS A 378 7.95 18.80 12.56
N LYS A 379 7.77 19.15 11.29
CA LYS A 379 8.36 20.33 10.68
C LYS A 379 7.55 21.60 10.97
N GLU A 380 6.22 21.50 10.98
CA GLU A 380 5.32 22.65 10.92
C GLU A 380 4.64 22.97 12.26
N MET A 381 4.47 21.99 13.15
CA MET A 381 3.91 22.23 14.48
C MET A 381 4.92 22.87 15.42
N ALA A 382 4.47 23.89 16.16
CA ALA A 382 5.22 24.44 17.27
C ALA A 382 5.12 23.58 18.54
N ASP A 383 4.05 22.81 18.68
CA ASP A 383 3.73 21.99 19.85
C ASP A 383 4.22 20.54 19.70
N ASP A 384 4.54 19.90 20.83
CA ASP A 384 4.74 18.45 20.87
C ASP A 384 3.43 17.71 20.65
N PHE A 385 3.48 16.67 19.82
CA PHE A 385 2.38 15.76 19.56
C PHE A 385 2.75 14.32 19.97
N GLY A 386 1.73 13.47 20.09
CA GLY A 386 1.90 12.02 20.08
C GLY A 386 0.93 11.37 19.08
N PHE A 387 1.02 10.05 18.96
CA PHE A 387 0.23 9.26 18.00
C PHE A 387 -0.13 7.89 18.59
N VAL A 388 -1.43 7.62 18.71
CA VAL A 388 -1.96 6.30 19.12
C VAL A 388 -2.78 5.68 18.01
N VAL A 389 -3.00 4.38 18.07
CA VAL A 389 -3.95 3.69 17.20
C VAL A 389 -5.34 4.27 17.44
N PHE A 390 -6.15 4.32 16.39
CA PHE A 390 -7.54 4.72 16.56
C PHE A 390 -8.25 3.71 17.50
N PRO A 391 -9.10 4.18 18.44
CA PRO A 391 -9.76 3.30 19.39
C PRO A 391 -10.56 2.21 18.70
N LYS A 392 -10.58 1.01 19.28
CA LYS A 392 -11.38 -0.09 18.75
C LYS A 392 -12.89 0.13 18.98
N GLY A 393 -13.66 -0.19 17.95
CA GLY A 393 -15.11 -0.22 17.98
C GLY A 393 -15.66 -1.49 18.61
N PRO A 394 -16.98 -1.54 18.89
CA PRO A 394 -17.61 -2.66 19.59
C PRO A 394 -17.66 -3.98 18.80
N LYS A 395 -17.34 -3.97 17.50
CA LYS A 395 -17.42 -5.15 16.63
C LYS A 395 -16.08 -5.87 16.40
N VAL A 396 -14.99 -5.38 17.00
CA VAL A 396 -13.67 -6.02 16.92
C VAL A 396 -13.09 -6.25 18.32
N ASP A 397 -12.28 -7.30 18.46
CA ASP A 397 -11.64 -7.64 19.73
C ASP A 397 -10.36 -6.85 19.99
N ASP A 398 -9.65 -6.44 18.92
CA ASP A 398 -8.33 -5.83 18.96
C ASP A 398 -8.23 -4.57 18.08
N TYR A 399 -7.14 -3.84 18.24
CA TYR A 399 -6.80 -2.69 17.40
C TYR A 399 -6.53 -3.11 15.97
N ASN A 400 -6.97 -2.28 15.04
CA ASN A 400 -6.95 -2.64 13.63
C ASN A 400 -6.76 -1.38 12.76
N GLY A 401 -5.68 -1.37 11.99
CA GLY A 401 -5.45 -0.41 10.91
C GLY A 401 -6.05 -0.90 9.60
N TYR A 402 -5.65 -0.28 8.50
CA TYR A 402 -6.03 -0.72 7.16
C TYR A 402 -4.88 -0.63 6.16
N SER A 403 -4.95 -1.45 5.12
CA SER A 403 -3.94 -1.48 4.06
C SER A 403 -4.51 -1.04 2.72
N THR A 404 -3.73 -0.23 2.00
CA THR A 404 -4.00 0.13 0.60
C THR A 404 -2.77 -0.01 -0.28
N ASP A 405 -1.84 -0.87 0.12
CA ASP A 405 -0.54 -1.01 -0.53
C ASP A 405 -0.66 -1.62 -1.94
N ASN A 406 0.36 -1.32 -2.76
CA ASN A 406 0.48 -1.82 -4.13
C ASN A 406 0.74 -3.32 -4.16
N ALA A 407 0.24 -3.99 -5.19
CA ALA A 407 0.49 -5.39 -5.43
C ALA A 407 1.54 -5.60 -6.52
N TYR A 408 2.30 -6.69 -6.41
CA TYR A 408 3.29 -7.12 -7.40
C TYR A 408 2.77 -8.36 -8.12
N VAL A 409 2.76 -8.33 -9.46
CA VAL A 409 2.19 -9.39 -10.29
C VAL A 409 3.17 -9.85 -11.36
N ILE A 410 3.11 -11.13 -11.71
CA ILE A 410 3.83 -11.71 -12.85
C ILE A 410 2.83 -11.88 -14.01
N PRO A 411 3.13 -11.39 -15.22
CA PRO A 411 2.31 -11.60 -16.41
C PRO A 411 2.02 -13.07 -16.73
N ALA A 412 0.75 -13.41 -17.00
CA ALA A 412 0.31 -14.75 -17.38
C ALA A 412 0.84 -15.22 -18.75
N ILE A 413 1.37 -14.31 -19.57
CA ILE A 413 1.91 -14.63 -20.90
C ILE A 413 3.20 -15.46 -20.83
N TYR A 414 3.88 -15.45 -19.69
CA TYR A 414 5.10 -16.22 -19.50
C TYR A 414 4.81 -17.71 -19.41
N ASP A 415 5.68 -18.53 -19.99
CA ASP A 415 5.69 -19.96 -19.73
C ASP A 415 6.13 -20.26 -18.29
N GLU A 416 5.98 -21.52 -17.89
CA GLU A 416 6.27 -21.97 -16.53
C GLU A 416 7.73 -21.72 -16.11
N ASP A 417 8.70 -22.02 -16.97
CA ASP A 417 10.13 -21.83 -16.66
C ASP A 417 10.45 -20.33 -16.49
N ARG A 418 9.95 -19.49 -17.39
CA ARG A 418 10.16 -18.04 -17.33
C ARG A 418 9.50 -17.42 -16.11
N ALA A 419 8.24 -17.79 -15.81
CA ALA A 419 7.54 -17.32 -14.63
C ALA A 419 8.25 -17.75 -13.33
N TRP A 420 8.69 -19.00 -13.27
CA TRP A 420 9.43 -19.54 -12.13
C TRP A 420 10.74 -18.80 -11.89
N LYS A 421 11.53 -18.55 -12.94
CA LYS A 421 12.81 -17.80 -12.84
C LYS A 421 12.61 -16.37 -12.35
N ILE A 422 11.56 -15.70 -12.83
CA ILE A 422 11.21 -14.33 -12.39
C ILE A 422 10.78 -14.33 -10.92
N ALA A 423 9.90 -15.25 -10.53
CA ALA A 423 9.43 -15.40 -9.16
C ALA A 423 10.58 -15.72 -8.19
N PHE A 424 11.47 -16.63 -8.58
CA PHE A 424 12.64 -17.02 -7.79
C PHE A 424 13.57 -15.83 -7.54
N ALA A 425 13.88 -15.05 -8.59
CA ALA A 425 14.69 -13.85 -8.44
C ALA A 425 14.01 -12.78 -7.57
N TYR A 426 12.70 -12.58 -7.72
CA TYR A 426 11.93 -11.66 -6.88
C TYR A 426 11.93 -12.11 -5.41
N ASN A 427 11.78 -13.41 -5.16
CA ASN A 427 11.84 -13.96 -3.81
C ASN A 427 13.21 -13.67 -3.16
N LEU A 428 14.31 -13.96 -3.86
CA LEU A 428 15.67 -13.64 -3.41
C LEU A 428 15.89 -12.13 -3.19
N TYR A 429 15.40 -11.32 -4.13
CA TYR A 429 15.50 -9.86 -4.06
C TYR A 429 14.82 -9.33 -2.81
N THR A 430 13.74 -9.96 -2.35
CA THR A 430 12.93 -9.49 -1.21
C THR A 430 13.29 -10.12 0.13
N GLU A 431 14.28 -11.02 0.19
CA GLU A 431 14.76 -11.56 1.46
C GLU A 431 15.33 -10.46 2.38
N PRO A 432 15.15 -10.60 3.71
CA PRO A 432 15.85 -9.80 4.69
C PRO A 432 17.36 -9.85 4.46
N THR A 433 18.03 -8.72 4.67
CA THR A 433 19.49 -8.63 4.47
C THR A 433 20.21 -9.41 5.57
N PRO A 434 21.08 -10.38 5.24
CA PRO A 434 21.79 -11.15 6.25
C PRO A 434 22.57 -10.27 7.24
N GLY A 435 22.40 -10.52 8.54
CA GLY A 435 22.96 -9.73 9.63
C GLY A 435 22.20 -8.45 10.00
N TYR A 436 21.15 -8.11 9.25
CA TYR A 436 20.23 -6.99 9.46
C TYR A 436 18.78 -7.49 9.55
N GLU A 437 18.59 -8.68 10.10
CA GLU A 437 17.28 -9.26 10.38
C GLU A 437 16.71 -8.74 11.72
N ASP A 438 17.11 -7.55 12.18
CA ASP A 438 16.56 -7.00 13.42
C ASP A 438 15.15 -6.47 13.12
N ASP A 439 14.15 -7.04 13.79
CA ASP A 439 12.74 -6.74 13.59
C ASP A 439 12.40 -5.26 13.84
N ASP A 440 13.30 -4.50 14.46
CA ASP A 440 13.14 -3.08 14.79
C ASP A 440 13.86 -2.12 13.82
N ASP A 441 14.65 -2.60 12.84
CA ASP A 441 15.44 -1.71 11.96
C ASP A 441 14.55 -0.71 11.20
N TRP A 442 13.32 -1.10 10.88
CA TRP A 442 12.33 -0.24 10.24
C TRP A 442 11.96 0.99 11.09
N LYS A 443 12.04 0.92 12.43
CA LYS A 443 11.71 2.01 13.35
C LYS A 443 12.65 3.20 13.17
N THR A 444 13.89 2.95 12.74
CA THR A 444 14.94 3.97 12.53
C THR A 444 14.50 5.08 11.58
N GLY A 445 13.73 4.74 10.54
CA GLY A 445 13.21 5.71 9.56
C GLY A 445 12.13 6.62 10.14
N TYR A 446 11.43 6.19 11.18
CA TYR A 446 10.30 6.91 11.77
C TYR A 446 10.71 7.85 12.89
N TYR A 447 11.66 7.48 13.77
CA TYR A 447 12.03 8.30 14.94
C TYR A 447 12.28 9.80 14.65
N PRO A 448 12.95 10.21 13.55
CA PRO A 448 13.17 11.63 13.26
C PRO A 448 11.89 12.44 13.08
N ASN A 449 10.79 11.79 12.71
CA ASN A 449 9.50 12.41 12.38
C ASN A 449 8.52 12.46 13.57
N PHE A 450 8.84 11.85 14.71
CA PHE A 450 7.98 11.84 15.90
C PHE A 450 8.54 12.71 17.04
N CYS A 451 7.67 13.09 17.98
CA CYS A 451 8.06 13.85 19.19
C CYS A 451 8.28 12.95 20.42
N ASP A 452 7.90 11.68 20.35
CA ASP A 452 8.18 10.68 21.37
C ASP A 452 8.39 9.28 20.76
N GLU A 453 9.07 8.43 21.52
CA GLU A 453 9.41 7.06 21.10
C GLU A 453 8.20 6.12 21.16
N ARG A 454 7.22 6.35 22.06
CA ARG A 454 6.04 5.47 22.24
C ARG A 454 5.17 5.41 20.98
N ALA A 455 5.08 6.50 20.22
CA ALA A 455 4.44 6.48 18.90
C ALA A 455 5.05 5.42 17.99
N VAL A 456 6.38 5.26 17.98
CA VAL A 456 7.08 4.31 17.11
C VAL A 456 7.13 2.92 17.74
N ASP A 457 7.48 2.84 19.01
CA ASP A 457 7.75 1.60 19.74
C ASP A 457 6.50 0.85 20.17
N GLU A 458 5.34 1.52 20.26
CA GLU A 458 4.07 0.89 20.63
C GLU A 458 3.05 1.01 19.48
N THR A 459 2.78 2.22 19.00
CA THR A 459 1.66 2.44 18.07
C THR A 459 1.93 1.92 16.67
N LEU A 460 3.09 2.25 16.07
CA LEU A 460 3.38 1.80 14.70
C LEU A 460 3.54 0.29 14.61
N GLU A 461 3.99 -0.37 15.67
CA GLU A 461 4.07 -1.83 15.75
C GLU A 461 2.66 -2.46 15.66
N ILE A 462 1.72 -2.00 16.49
CA ILE A 462 0.31 -2.42 16.42
C ILE A 462 -0.27 -2.23 15.02
N LEU A 463 -0.04 -1.04 14.43
CA LEU A 463 -0.59 -0.69 13.14
C LEU A 463 0.03 -1.47 11.98
N ARG A 464 1.25 -2.00 12.11
CA ARG A 464 1.88 -2.86 11.09
C ARG A 464 1.41 -4.29 11.18
N ASP A 465 1.18 -4.79 12.38
CA ASP A 465 0.84 -6.20 12.62
C ASP A 465 -0.63 -6.50 12.31
N HIS A 466 -1.54 -5.56 12.60
CA HIS A 466 -2.98 -5.76 12.48
C HIS A 466 -3.61 -4.76 11.50
N GLN A 467 -3.85 -5.23 10.27
CA GLN A 467 -4.51 -4.42 9.24
C GLN A 467 -5.58 -5.17 8.47
N THR A 468 -6.64 -4.43 8.13
CA THR A 468 -7.66 -4.91 7.21
C THR A 468 -7.45 -4.35 5.81
N ALA A 469 -7.51 -5.22 4.81
CA ALA A 469 -7.42 -4.81 3.41
C ALA A 469 -8.62 -3.91 3.02
N CYS A 470 -8.36 -2.77 2.38
CA CYS A 470 -9.41 -1.94 1.78
C CYS A 470 -9.87 -2.51 0.43
N ILE A 471 -10.87 -3.38 0.46
CA ILE A 471 -11.34 -4.11 -0.74
C ILE A 471 -12.03 -3.18 -1.75
N TYR A 472 -12.67 -2.10 -1.30
CA TYR A 472 -13.38 -1.17 -2.19
C TYR A 472 -12.49 -0.57 -3.28
N LYS A 473 -11.17 -0.45 -3.04
CA LYS A 473 -10.22 0.05 -4.04
C LYS A 473 -10.05 -0.89 -5.24
N LEU A 474 -10.49 -2.14 -5.14
CA LEU A 474 -10.51 -3.10 -6.24
C LEU A 474 -11.69 -2.88 -7.19
N VAL A 475 -12.73 -2.14 -6.79
CA VAL A 475 -13.86 -1.82 -7.66
C VAL A 475 -13.65 -0.41 -8.22
N PRO A 476 -13.28 -0.24 -9.50
CA PRO A 476 -13.03 1.06 -10.08
C PRO A 476 -14.20 2.01 -9.87
N GLN A 477 -13.90 3.26 -9.55
CA GLN A 477 -14.86 4.34 -9.26
C GLN A 477 -15.59 4.24 -7.91
N VAL A 478 -15.51 3.11 -7.18
CA VAL A 478 -15.88 3.13 -5.76
C VAL A 478 -14.83 3.92 -5.00
N ASN A 479 -15.25 5.04 -4.43
CA ASN A 479 -14.39 6.02 -3.78
C ASN A 479 -15.02 6.44 -2.45
N ASN A 480 -14.41 6.07 -1.33
CA ASN A 480 -14.88 6.42 0.00
C ASN A 480 -15.17 7.93 0.16
N ASN A 481 -14.28 8.81 -0.37
CA ASN A 481 -14.45 10.26 -0.29
C ASN A 481 -15.81 10.66 -0.85
N ASN A 482 -16.05 10.32 -2.12
CA ASN A 482 -17.24 10.72 -2.87
C ASN A 482 -18.49 9.95 -2.47
N ASN A 483 -18.36 8.66 -2.19
CA ASN A 483 -19.50 7.79 -1.95
C ASN A 483 -20.00 7.83 -0.52
N TYR A 484 -19.19 8.16 0.50
CA TYR A 484 -19.63 8.09 1.90
C TYR A 484 -19.19 9.27 2.74
N TRP A 485 -17.90 9.61 2.66
CA TRP A 485 -17.28 10.62 3.52
C TRP A 485 -17.83 12.04 3.32
N TRP A 486 -17.95 12.55 2.10
CA TRP A 486 -18.43 13.92 1.83
C TRP A 486 -19.85 14.19 2.36
N ASN A 487 -20.64 13.15 2.59
CA ASN A 487 -22.02 13.27 3.07
C ASN A 487 -22.19 12.89 4.55
N ILE A 488 -21.09 12.58 5.24
CA ILE A 488 -21.13 12.09 6.62
C ILE A 488 -21.71 13.11 7.60
N ASP A 489 -21.75 14.39 7.28
CA ASP A 489 -22.32 15.42 8.18
C ASP A 489 -23.79 15.75 7.85
N VAL A 490 -24.33 15.22 6.75
CA VAL A 490 -25.66 15.60 6.22
C VAL A 490 -26.65 14.45 6.17
N GLU A 491 -26.18 13.22 5.99
CA GLU A 491 -27.00 12.02 5.86
C GLU A 491 -26.65 11.02 6.98
N THR A 492 -27.66 10.33 7.49
CA THR A 492 -27.44 9.12 8.31
C THR A 492 -26.97 7.96 7.44
N ALA A 493 -26.41 6.91 8.05
CA ALA A 493 -25.96 5.72 7.33
C ALA A 493 -27.09 5.09 6.48
N ALA A 494 -28.31 5.05 7.03
CA ALA A 494 -29.47 4.50 6.34
C ALA A 494 -29.90 5.34 5.13
N GLU A 495 -29.92 6.67 5.27
CA GLU A 495 -30.20 7.58 4.14
C GLU A 495 -29.14 7.44 3.07
N ARG A 496 -27.87 7.40 3.47
CA ARG A 496 -26.73 7.26 2.56
C ARG A 496 -26.72 5.93 1.82
N TYR A 497 -27.03 4.84 2.50
CA TYR A 497 -27.18 3.53 1.88
C TYR A 497 -28.28 3.55 0.81
N GLU A 498 -29.43 4.14 1.10
CA GLU A 498 -30.54 4.20 0.15
C GLU A 498 -30.22 5.02 -1.11
N THR A 499 -29.41 6.08 -0.98
CA THR A 499 -28.95 6.87 -2.15
C THR A 499 -27.87 6.18 -2.95
N MET A 500 -27.01 5.38 -2.31
CA MET A 500 -25.83 4.80 -2.96
C MET A 500 -25.93 3.34 -3.39
N LYS A 501 -26.85 2.56 -2.83
CA LYS A 501 -26.88 1.09 -3.03
C LYS A 501 -26.93 0.67 -4.50
N ASP A 502 -27.70 1.36 -5.33
CA ASP A 502 -27.87 1.02 -6.75
C ASP A 502 -26.62 1.38 -7.57
N GLU A 503 -25.96 2.50 -7.25
CA GLU A 503 -24.70 2.90 -7.89
C GLU A 503 -23.56 1.94 -7.53
N ILE A 504 -23.41 1.62 -6.24
CA ILE A 504 -22.38 0.68 -5.78
C ILE A 504 -22.62 -0.70 -6.39
N GLN A 505 -23.88 -1.18 -6.43
CA GLN A 505 -24.18 -2.46 -7.06
C GLN A 505 -23.88 -2.46 -8.56
N MET A 506 -24.20 -1.37 -9.27
CA MET A 506 -23.85 -1.24 -10.68
C MET A 506 -22.33 -1.28 -10.91
N LEU A 507 -21.54 -0.65 -10.04
CA LEU A 507 -20.07 -0.68 -10.14
C LEU A 507 -19.50 -2.06 -9.85
N ILE A 508 -20.05 -2.78 -8.88
CA ILE A 508 -19.73 -4.20 -8.63
C ILE A 508 -20.04 -5.02 -9.88
N ASP A 509 -21.26 -4.92 -10.40
CA ASP A 509 -21.72 -5.70 -11.56
C ASP A 509 -20.87 -5.44 -12.81
N ALA A 510 -20.26 -4.25 -12.94
CA ALA A 510 -19.39 -3.89 -14.05
C ALA A 510 -18.03 -4.61 -14.04
N VAL A 511 -17.58 -5.09 -12.88
CA VAL A 511 -16.29 -5.80 -12.71
C VAL A 511 -16.44 -7.22 -12.22
N GLN A 512 -17.66 -7.68 -11.97
CA GLN A 512 -17.92 -9.03 -11.50
C GLN A 512 -18.03 -10.01 -12.68
N ASP A 513 -17.23 -11.08 -12.65
CA ASP A 513 -17.31 -12.20 -13.61
C ASP A 513 -18.56 -13.09 -13.43
#